data_AF-A0A7U4GCH5-F1
#
_entry.id   AF-A0A7U4GCH5-F1
#
_cell.length_a   1.000
_cell.length_b   1.000
_cell.length_c   1.000
_cell.angle_alpha   90.00
_cell.angle_beta   90.00
_cell.angle_gamma   90.00
#
_symmetry.space_group_name_H-M   'P 1'
#
loop_
_entity.id
_entity.type
_entity.pdbx_description
1 polymer ?
#
loop_
_entity_poly.entity_id
_entity_poly.type
_entity_poly.pdbx_seq_one_letter_code
_entity_poly.pdbx_strand_id
1 'polypeptide(L)'
;MSVKLSSYVWDGCAAAGMKISKVAIMARLADFSNDEGVCWPSVTTIARQIGAGESTVRTALAELETDGWLSKKARRAGNRNASNVYQLNVAKLKAAAHASESDTSKSDGSKSDGSKFDGSESDKNGTFDPPESGGDPSVNSTPDPSSKKPTCQPPMATDPEVEITDRAKDVLKHLNLTTGSRYQTSKSSLENIRARLKEQFTVAELNLTVDYLHAKWAADLDMAEYLRPTTLFQPTKFPGYLEGANRWHGAGRPTRKDGKWVKANGELLSGDTTERDAAYRRFIGSGLPKENPSQLEQQVSKEASKSGIRSMNANFAVQRWNAIWKECSQRVSGEAAA
;
A
#
# COMPACT_ATOMS: atom_id res chain seq x y z
N MET A 1 20.06 15.94 -20.14
CA MET A 1 18.67 16.43 -20.26
C MET A 1 18.58 17.22 -21.55
N SER A 2 17.84 16.73 -22.55
CA SER A 2 17.70 17.42 -23.84
C SER A 2 16.38 18.19 -23.86
N VAL A 3 16.46 19.52 -23.82
CA VAL A 3 15.27 20.41 -23.86
C VAL A 3 14.51 20.24 -25.18
N LYS A 4 15.22 19.91 -26.27
CA LYS A 4 14.64 19.72 -27.62
C LYS A 4 13.74 18.49 -27.70
N LEU A 5 14.15 17.38 -27.07
CA LEU A 5 13.37 16.13 -27.09
C LEU A 5 12.07 16.26 -26.29
N SER A 6 12.08 17.03 -25.21
CA SER A 6 10.89 17.25 -24.40
C SER A 6 9.79 17.96 -25.19
N SER A 7 10.13 18.97 -26.01
CA SER A 7 9.17 19.63 -26.91
C SER A 7 8.57 18.66 -27.92
N TYR A 8 9.42 17.92 -28.65
CA TYR A 8 8.95 16.95 -29.65
C TYR A 8 8.08 15.84 -29.07
N VAL A 9 8.29 15.50 -27.80
CA VAL A 9 7.44 14.53 -27.11
C VAL A 9 6.05 15.10 -26.86
N TRP A 10 5.91 16.32 -26.37
CA TRP A 10 4.58 16.90 -26.15
C TRP A 10 3.81 17.06 -27.48
N ASP A 11 4.47 17.63 -28.49
CA ASP A 11 3.85 17.90 -29.79
C ASP A 11 3.55 16.59 -30.55
N GLY A 12 4.52 15.69 -30.61
CA GLY A 12 4.38 14.39 -31.27
C GLY A 12 3.39 13.45 -30.56
N CYS A 13 3.28 13.54 -29.23
CA CYS A 13 2.30 12.74 -28.49
C CYS A 13 0.87 13.27 -28.61
N ALA A 14 0.70 14.58 -28.63
CA ALA A 14 -0.59 15.21 -28.87
C ALA A 14 -1.11 14.83 -30.27
N ALA A 15 -0.27 14.95 -31.30
CA ALA A 15 -0.61 14.58 -32.67
C ALA A 15 -0.94 13.08 -32.84
N ALA A 16 -0.30 12.22 -32.03
CA ALA A 16 -0.53 10.77 -32.06
C ALA A 16 -1.75 10.28 -31.25
N GLY A 17 -2.48 11.17 -30.57
CA GLY A 17 -3.65 10.79 -29.77
C GLY A 17 -3.31 9.87 -28.59
N MET A 18 -2.09 9.98 -28.03
CA MET A 18 -1.66 9.10 -26.95
C MET A 18 -2.38 9.41 -25.63
N LYS A 19 -2.71 8.35 -24.87
CA LYS A 19 -3.23 8.48 -23.49
C LYS A 19 -2.23 9.24 -22.62
N ILE A 20 -2.73 10.09 -21.73
CA ILE A 20 -1.89 10.98 -20.90
C ILE A 20 -0.82 10.24 -20.08
N SER A 21 -1.09 9.00 -19.68
CA SER A 21 -0.11 8.14 -18.99
C SER A 21 1.09 7.79 -19.87
N LYS A 22 0.89 7.52 -21.17
CA LYS A 22 1.97 7.29 -22.14
C LYS A 22 2.76 8.57 -22.38
N VAL A 23 2.08 9.70 -22.50
CA VAL A 23 2.71 11.02 -22.69
C VAL A 23 3.59 11.37 -21.49
N ALA A 24 3.11 11.18 -20.27
CA ALA A 24 3.88 11.42 -19.06
C ALA A 24 5.12 10.52 -18.96
N ILE A 25 5.01 9.24 -19.33
CA ILE A 25 6.16 8.32 -19.39
C ILE A 25 7.16 8.80 -20.43
N MET A 26 6.70 9.17 -21.63
CA MET A 26 7.56 9.64 -22.71
C MET A 26 8.29 10.94 -22.33
N ALA A 27 7.59 11.89 -21.71
CA ALA A 27 8.17 13.15 -21.24
C ALA A 27 9.25 12.87 -20.20
N ARG A 28 8.99 11.94 -19.27
CA ARG A 28 9.96 11.56 -18.25
C ARG A 28 11.19 10.84 -18.84
N LEU A 29 11.01 10.03 -19.88
CA LEU A 29 12.14 9.43 -20.60
C LEU A 29 12.97 10.49 -21.33
N ALA A 30 12.33 11.51 -21.92
CA ALA A 30 13.01 12.61 -22.59
C ALA A 30 13.80 13.51 -21.62
N ASP A 31 13.31 13.73 -20.41
CA ASP A 31 14.06 14.44 -19.37
C ASP A 31 15.40 13.75 -19.08
N PHE A 32 15.38 12.42 -18.99
CA PHE A 32 16.56 11.62 -18.72
C PHE A 32 17.41 11.32 -19.96
N SER A 33 16.96 11.68 -21.16
CA SER A 33 17.68 11.32 -22.38
C SER A 33 18.82 12.27 -22.72
N ASN A 34 19.84 11.71 -23.38
CA ASN A 34 20.82 12.50 -24.13
C ASN A 34 20.19 13.02 -25.44
N ASP A 35 20.94 13.79 -26.22
CA ASP A 35 20.43 14.36 -27.49
C ASP A 35 20.12 13.29 -28.56
N GLU A 36 20.65 12.08 -28.39
CA GLU A 36 20.35 10.93 -29.24
C GLU A 36 19.08 10.18 -28.81
N GLY A 37 18.45 10.56 -27.70
CA GLY A 37 17.24 9.91 -27.18
C GLY A 37 17.49 8.65 -26.35
N VAL A 38 18.72 8.39 -25.92
CA VAL A 38 19.09 7.27 -25.03
C VAL A 38 18.89 7.67 -23.57
N CYS A 39 18.18 6.86 -22.81
CA CYS A 39 18.04 7.01 -21.35
C CYS A 39 17.96 5.66 -20.64
N TRP A 40 18.16 5.63 -19.32
CA TRP A 40 18.12 4.38 -18.54
C TRP A 40 17.51 4.46 -17.13
N PRO A 41 16.39 5.20 -16.93
CA PRO A 41 15.72 5.20 -15.64
C PRO A 41 15.15 3.82 -15.30
N SER A 42 15.10 3.47 -14.01
CA SER A 42 14.40 2.25 -13.57
C SER A 42 12.89 2.42 -13.70
N VAL A 43 12.16 1.32 -13.92
CA VAL A 43 10.68 1.32 -13.91
C VAL A 43 10.14 1.88 -12.60
N THR A 44 10.79 1.55 -11.48
CA THR A 44 10.46 2.07 -10.15
C THR A 44 10.61 3.60 -10.05
N THR A 45 11.61 4.18 -10.73
CA THR A 45 11.83 5.63 -10.75
C THR A 45 10.77 6.33 -11.59
N ILE A 46 10.47 5.79 -12.78
CA ILE A 46 9.41 6.32 -13.65
C ILE A 46 8.07 6.30 -12.91
N ALA A 47 7.70 5.16 -12.33
CA ALA A 47 6.47 4.96 -11.56
C ALA A 47 6.30 5.99 -10.44
N ARG A 48 7.35 6.18 -9.62
CA ARG A 48 7.35 7.15 -8.53
C ARG A 48 7.16 8.59 -9.01
N GLN A 49 7.83 8.98 -10.10
CA GLN A 49 7.80 10.36 -10.57
C GLN A 49 6.50 10.75 -11.27
N ILE A 50 5.87 9.80 -11.98
CA ILE A 50 4.60 10.07 -12.66
C ILE A 50 3.37 9.72 -11.81
N GLY A 51 3.57 9.15 -10.62
CA GLY A 51 2.49 8.71 -9.74
C GLY A 51 1.68 7.51 -10.27
N ALA A 52 2.26 6.69 -11.14
CA ALA A 52 1.59 5.50 -11.70
C ALA A 52 2.18 4.21 -11.14
N GLY A 53 1.36 3.15 -11.07
CA GLY A 53 1.83 1.82 -10.65
C GLY A 53 2.86 1.24 -11.62
N GLU A 54 3.82 0.46 -11.12
CA GLU A 54 4.86 -0.16 -11.96
C GLU A 54 4.29 -1.03 -13.07
N SER A 55 3.18 -1.73 -12.83
CA SER A 55 2.49 -2.54 -13.84
C SER A 55 1.99 -1.66 -14.98
N THR A 56 1.39 -0.51 -14.69
CA THR A 56 0.95 0.48 -15.68
C THR A 56 2.12 1.01 -16.49
N VAL A 57 3.24 1.31 -15.84
CA VAL A 57 4.46 1.74 -16.52
C VAL A 57 4.98 0.65 -17.46
N ARG A 58 5.02 -0.61 -17.03
CA ARG A 58 5.48 -1.73 -17.86
C ARG A 58 4.56 -1.95 -19.06
N THR A 59 3.24 -1.92 -18.86
CA THR A 59 2.27 -2.05 -19.94
C THR A 59 2.40 -0.91 -20.93
N ALA A 60 2.45 0.34 -20.46
CA ALA A 60 2.60 1.50 -21.34
C ALA A 60 3.93 1.48 -22.11
N LEU A 61 5.05 1.07 -21.48
CA LEU A 61 6.33 0.91 -22.17
C LEU A 61 6.28 -0.18 -23.24
N ALA A 62 5.60 -1.30 -22.99
CA ALA A 62 5.43 -2.38 -23.97
C ALA A 62 4.55 -1.94 -25.15
N GLU A 63 3.49 -1.19 -24.89
CA GLU A 63 2.65 -0.60 -25.94
C GLU A 63 3.46 0.44 -26.76
N LEU A 64 4.21 1.32 -26.11
CA LEU A 64 5.07 2.31 -26.78
C LEU A 64 6.18 1.66 -27.64
N GLU A 65 6.68 0.51 -27.21
CA GLU A 65 7.63 -0.31 -27.98
C GLU A 65 6.96 -0.97 -29.19
N THR A 66 5.77 -1.52 -28.99
CA THR A 66 4.96 -2.12 -30.07
C THR A 66 4.56 -1.07 -31.13
N ASP A 67 4.19 0.11 -30.66
CA ASP A 67 3.85 1.28 -31.47
C ASP A 67 5.10 1.91 -32.12
N GLY A 68 6.32 1.45 -31.80
CA GLY A 68 7.58 1.90 -32.40
C GLY A 68 8.04 3.31 -31.98
N TRP A 69 7.52 3.83 -30.87
CA TRP A 69 7.93 5.14 -30.31
C TRP A 69 9.24 5.06 -29.54
N LEU A 70 9.56 3.89 -28.99
CA LEU A 70 10.82 3.62 -28.31
C LEU A 70 11.27 2.19 -28.58
N SER A 71 12.53 1.88 -28.26
CA SER A 71 13.03 0.51 -28.16
C SER A 71 13.66 0.28 -26.79
N LYS A 72 13.50 -0.93 -26.26
CA LYS A 72 14.02 -1.30 -24.94
C LYS A 72 15.10 -2.36 -25.08
N LYS A 73 16.27 -2.11 -24.48
CA LYS A 73 17.38 -3.08 -24.38
C LYS A 73 17.65 -3.41 -22.92
N ALA A 74 17.65 -4.69 -22.58
CA ALA A 74 18.01 -5.14 -21.24
C ALA A 74 19.51 -4.93 -21.00
N ARG A 75 19.89 -4.33 -19.86
CA ARG A 75 21.29 -4.36 -19.40
C ARG A 75 21.48 -5.54 -18.47
N ARG A 76 22.49 -6.36 -18.75
CA ARG A 76 22.99 -7.34 -17.78
C ARG A 76 24.32 -6.83 -17.26
N ALA A 77 24.42 -6.63 -15.95
CA ALA A 77 25.67 -6.37 -15.25
C ALA A 77 25.94 -7.58 -14.35
N GLY A 78 26.55 -8.63 -14.93
CA GLY A 78 26.77 -9.90 -14.24
C GLY A 78 25.46 -10.59 -13.82
N ASN A 79 25.42 -11.12 -12.60
CA ASN A 79 24.26 -11.84 -12.03
C ASN A 79 23.18 -10.92 -11.40
N ARG A 80 23.26 -9.61 -11.61
CA ARG A 80 22.26 -8.64 -11.12
C ARG A 80 21.51 -8.04 -12.31
N ASN A 81 20.18 -8.04 -12.24
CA ASN A 81 19.34 -7.35 -13.22
C ASN A 81 19.65 -5.84 -13.16
N ALA A 82 20.31 -5.31 -14.20
CA ALA A 82 20.50 -3.87 -14.32
C ALA A 82 19.25 -3.23 -14.94
N SER A 83 19.06 -1.93 -14.72
CA SER A 83 17.92 -1.19 -15.30
C SER A 83 18.00 -1.22 -16.84
N ASN A 84 16.88 -1.28 -17.54
CA ASN A 84 16.87 -1.28 -19.00
C ASN A 84 17.42 0.04 -19.58
N VAL A 85 17.92 0.00 -20.81
CA VAL A 85 18.15 1.19 -21.64
C VAL A 85 16.96 1.35 -22.56
N TYR A 86 16.42 2.56 -22.61
CA TYR A 86 15.37 2.97 -23.52
C TYR A 86 15.98 3.91 -24.56
N GLN A 87 15.61 3.70 -25.82
CA GLN A 87 16.00 4.53 -26.94
C GLN A 87 14.73 5.09 -27.57
N LEU A 88 14.55 6.40 -27.47
CA LEU A 88 13.44 7.11 -28.09
C LEU A 88 13.63 7.16 -29.61
N ASN A 89 12.54 7.00 -30.35
CA ASN A 89 12.54 7.16 -31.80
C ASN A 89 12.38 8.64 -32.15
N VAL A 90 13.50 9.36 -32.12
CA VAL A 90 13.55 10.82 -32.35
C VAL A 90 13.04 11.20 -33.74
N ALA A 91 13.30 10.37 -34.77
CA ALA A 91 12.83 10.63 -36.13
C ALA A 91 11.29 10.59 -36.20
N LYS A 92 10.66 9.58 -35.57
CA LYS A 92 9.20 9.46 -35.50
C LYS A 92 8.57 10.59 -34.69
N LEU A 93 9.17 10.98 -33.56
CA LEU A 93 8.70 12.10 -32.73
C LEU A 93 8.73 13.42 -33.51
N LYS A 94 9.82 13.70 -34.23
CA LYS A 94 9.92 14.89 -35.09
C LYS A 94 8.89 14.88 -36.22
N ALA A 95 8.73 13.75 -36.90
CA ALA A 95 7.75 13.63 -37.98
C ALA A 95 6.32 13.88 -37.48
N ALA A 96 5.95 13.34 -36.31
CA ALA A 96 4.64 13.55 -35.71
C ALA A 96 4.43 15.01 -35.26
N ALA A 97 5.45 15.67 -34.70
CA ALA A 97 5.39 17.07 -34.33
C ALA A 97 5.21 17.99 -35.54
N HIS A 98 5.97 17.77 -36.62
CA HIS A 98 5.91 18.59 -37.83
C HIS A 98 4.64 18.37 -38.66
N ALA A 99 4.03 17.17 -38.61
CA ALA A 99 2.74 16.92 -39.25
C ALA A 99 1.61 17.76 -38.63
N SER A 100 1.72 18.11 -37.35
CA SER A 100 0.75 18.97 -36.66
C SER A 100 0.84 20.45 -37.06
N GLU A 101 2.03 20.92 -37.47
CA GLU A 101 2.26 22.32 -37.89
C GLU A 101 1.83 22.58 -39.35
N SER A 102 1.79 21.54 -40.19
CA SER A 102 1.36 21.67 -41.58
C SER A 102 -0.15 21.84 -41.78
N ASP A 103 -0.98 21.57 -40.76
CA ASP A 103 -2.44 21.70 -40.85
C ASP A 103 -2.97 23.11 -40.48
N THR A 104 -2.10 24.00 -39.98
CA THR A 104 -2.49 25.37 -39.58
C THR A 104 -2.17 26.46 -40.61
N SER A 105 -1.85 26.10 -41.86
CA SER A 105 -1.43 27.08 -42.89
C SER A 105 -2.24 27.02 -44.18
N LYS A 106 -3.53 27.37 -44.14
CA LYS A 106 -4.26 27.97 -45.28
C LYS A 106 -5.30 29.01 -44.83
N SER A 107 -4.97 30.29 -45.08
CA SER A 107 -5.80 31.47 -45.45
C SER A 107 -7.03 31.83 -44.58
N ASP A 108 -7.37 33.07 -44.27
CA ASP A 108 -7.03 34.37 -44.87
C ASP A 108 -7.34 35.50 -43.88
N GLY A 109 -6.64 36.62 -44.02
CA GLY A 109 -6.81 37.79 -43.16
C GLY A 109 -7.95 38.70 -43.62
N SER A 110 -8.72 39.23 -42.67
CA SER A 110 -9.32 40.55 -42.81
C SER A 110 -9.45 41.24 -41.46
N LYS A 111 -8.87 42.44 -41.42
CA LYS A 111 -8.86 43.38 -40.29
C LYS A 111 -10.20 44.09 -40.12
N SER A 112 -10.31 44.79 -38.99
CA SER A 112 -11.13 45.98 -38.63
C SER A 112 -12.08 45.63 -37.48
N ASP A 113 -12.32 46.42 -36.45
CA ASP A 113 -11.73 47.62 -35.85
C ASP A 113 -12.39 47.72 -34.47
N GLY A 114 -11.79 48.43 -33.52
CA GLY A 114 -12.24 48.45 -32.12
C GLY A 114 -13.53 49.22 -31.88
N SER A 115 -14.20 48.95 -30.76
CA SER A 115 -14.90 49.96 -29.94
C SER A 115 -15.28 49.40 -28.56
N LYS A 116 -15.00 50.21 -27.53
CA LYS A 116 -15.46 50.13 -26.14
C LYS A 116 -16.99 50.14 -26.02
N PHE A 117 -17.52 49.59 -24.93
CA PHE A 117 -18.46 50.18 -23.93
C PHE A 117 -18.90 49.02 -23.02
N ASP A 118 -18.49 48.98 -21.74
CA ASP A 118 -19.12 49.57 -20.54
C ASP A 118 -20.15 48.62 -19.90
N GLY A 119 -20.09 48.53 -18.56
CA GLY A 119 -20.89 47.61 -17.77
C GLY A 119 -22.24 48.23 -17.38
N SER A 120 -23.15 47.39 -16.89
CA SER A 120 -24.03 47.70 -15.74
C SER A 120 -24.98 46.53 -15.45
N GLU A 121 -25.26 46.39 -14.16
CA GLU A 121 -26.29 45.55 -13.54
C GLU A 121 -27.71 45.89 -14.04
N SER A 122 -28.66 44.96 -13.87
CA SER A 122 -29.88 45.20 -13.06
C SER A 122 -30.84 44.02 -13.08
N ASP A 123 -31.38 43.73 -11.90
CA ASP A 123 -32.56 42.92 -11.63
C ASP A 123 -33.79 43.34 -12.46
N LYS A 124 -34.70 42.39 -12.72
CA LYS A 124 -36.13 42.50 -12.33
C LYS A 124 -36.95 41.23 -12.59
N ASN A 125 -37.86 41.06 -11.65
CA ASN A 125 -38.91 40.06 -11.41
C ASN A 125 -39.98 40.00 -12.52
N GLY A 126 -40.72 38.88 -12.63
CA GLY A 126 -41.82 38.73 -13.58
C GLY A 126 -42.69 37.48 -13.37
N THR A 127 -43.56 37.53 -12.36
CA THR A 127 -44.77 36.70 -12.16
C THR A 127 -45.77 36.84 -13.32
N PHE A 128 -46.40 35.74 -13.76
CA PHE A 128 -47.77 35.73 -14.30
C PHE A 128 -48.43 34.33 -14.19
N ASP A 129 -49.70 34.33 -13.81
CA ASP A 129 -50.57 33.23 -13.34
C ASP A 129 -51.59 32.75 -14.43
N PRO A 130 -52.48 31.74 -14.18
CA PRO A 130 -53.10 30.79 -15.14
C PRO A 130 -54.54 31.20 -15.59
N PRO A 131 -55.32 30.41 -16.39
CA PRO A 131 -56.11 29.21 -15.96
C PRO A 131 -56.24 28.12 -17.10
N GLU A 132 -56.81 26.92 -16.92
CA GLU A 132 -58.25 26.63 -17.08
C GLU A 132 -58.61 25.13 -16.77
N SER A 133 -59.63 24.96 -15.91
CA SER A 133 -60.77 24.00 -15.96
C SER A 133 -60.62 22.51 -16.35
N GLY A 134 -61.01 21.64 -15.42
CA GLY A 134 -62.09 20.65 -15.67
C GLY A 134 -61.76 19.15 -15.55
N GLY A 135 -62.26 18.51 -14.48
CA GLY A 135 -62.64 17.08 -14.51
C GLY A 135 -62.34 16.25 -13.24
N ASP A 136 -63.36 16.00 -12.43
CA ASP A 136 -63.49 14.86 -11.49
C ASP A 136 -64.92 14.29 -11.71
N PRO A 137 -65.23 12.97 -11.60
CA PRO A 137 -65.39 12.29 -10.29
C PRO A 137 -65.02 10.78 -10.22
N SER A 138 -64.48 10.36 -9.06
CA SER A 138 -64.86 9.21 -8.19
C SER A 138 -65.46 7.90 -8.79
N VAL A 139 -64.90 6.71 -8.46
CA VAL A 139 -65.67 5.51 -7.97
C VAL A 139 -64.81 4.51 -7.15
N ASN A 140 -65.38 4.01 -6.05
CA ASN A 140 -64.96 2.93 -5.13
C ASN A 140 -65.25 1.50 -5.67
N SER A 141 -64.50 0.46 -5.23
CA SER A 141 -64.98 -0.88 -4.74
C SER A 141 -63.97 -2.05 -4.96
N THR A 142 -63.69 -2.80 -3.88
CA THR A 142 -63.11 -4.18 -3.80
C THR A 142 -64.14 -5.24 -4.29
N PRO A 143 -63.89 -6.57 -4.54
CA PRO A 143 -62.97 -7.53 -3.83
C PRO A 143 -62.29 -8.66 -4.68
N ASP A 144 -61.43 -9.46 -4.02
CA ASP A 144 -60.83 -10.77 -4.43
C ASP A 144 -61.93 -11.87 -4.64
N PRO A 145 -61.70 -12.97 -5.41
CA PRO A 145 -61.12 -14.18 -4.80
C PRO A 145 -60.30 -15.08 -5.77
N SER A 146 -59.23 -15.72 -5.29
CA SER A 146 -59.13 -17.20 -5.16
C SER A 146 -57.70 -17.76 -5.24
N SER A 147 -57.23 -18.21 -4.07
CA SER A 147 -56.64 -19.54 -3.84
C SER A 147 -55.33 -19.95 -4.55
N LYS A 148 -54.22 -19.96 -3.79
CA LYS A 148 -53.49 -21.19 -3.38
C LYS A 148 -52.33 -20.88 -2.42
N LYS A 149 -52.29 -21.64 -1.34
CA LYS A 149 -51.27 -21.71 -0.26
C LYS A 149 -50.08 -22.59 -0.70
N PRO A 150 -49.08 -22.81 0.17
CA PRO A 150 -47.86 -22.05 0.40
C PRO A 150 -46.65 -22.68 -0.33
N THR A 151 -45.68 -21.89 -0.77
CA THR A 151 -44.35 -22.43 -1.06
C THR A 151 -43.32 -21.48 -0.48
N CYS A 152 -42.79 -21.90 0.67
CA CYS A 152 -41.54 -21.44 1.20
C CYS A 152 -40.51 -21.51 0.07
N GLN A 153 -40.07 -20.35 -0.42
CA GLN A 153 -38.86 -20.31 -1.22
C GLN A 153 -37.72 -20.75 -0.29
N PRO A 154 -36.88 -21.73 -0.69
CA PRO A 154 -35.67 -22.02 0.07
C PRO A 154 -34.81 -20.75 0.13
N PRO A 155 -34.08 -20.49 1.23
CA PRO A 155 -33.22 -19.32 1.33
C PRO A 155 -32.26 -19.37 0.15
N MET A 156 -32.35 -18.37 -0.71
CA MET A 156 -31.50 -18.18 -1.87
C MET A 156 -30.06 -18.31 -1.37
N ALA A 157 -29.39 -19.41 -1.72
CA ALA A 157 -28.02 -19.67 -1.33
C ALA A 157 -27.21 -18.42 -1.65
N THR A 158 -26.77 -17.72 -0.60
CA THR A 158 -26.08 -16.45 -0.75
C THR A 158 -24.85 -16.73 -1.60
N ASP A 159 -24.75 -16.07 -2.75
CA ASP A 159 -23.60 -16.25 -3.64
C ASP A 159 -22.32 -16.06 -2.80
N PRO A 160 -21.40 -17.05 -2.75
CA PRO A 160 -20.20 -16.98 -1.92
C PRO A 160 -19.38 -15.71 -2.18
N GLU A 161 -19.46 -15.12 -3.38
CA GLU A 161 -18.80 -13.85 -3.71
C GLU A 161 -19.42 -12.66 -2.96
N VAL A 162 -20.74 -12.69 -2.70
CA VAL A 162 -21.48 -11.67 -1.94
C VAL A 162 -21.13 -11.77 -0.46
N GLU A 163 -21.13 -12.98 0.11
CA GLU A 163 -20.77 -13.19 1.52
C GLU A 163 -19.32 -12.76 1.80
N ILE A 164 -18.38 -13.11 0.90
CA ILE A 164 -16.97 -12.65 0.99
C ILE A 164 -16.90 -11.12 0.94
N THR A 165 -17.74 -10.49 0.12
CA THR A 165 -17.79 -9.03 0.02
C THR A 165 -18.32 -8.39 1.29
N ASP A 166 -19.37 -8.93 1.90
CA ASP A 166 -19.94 -8.39 3.13
C ASP A 166 -18.96 -8.56 4.30
N ARG A 167 -18.34 -9.73 4.42
CA ARG A 167 -17.24 -9.97 5.38
C ARG A 167 -16.07 -9.01 5.16
N ALA A 168 -15.73 -8.69 3.91
CA ALA A 168 -14.68 -7.72 3.61
C ALA A 168 -15.07 -6.28 4.03
N LYS A 169 -16.34 -5.90 3.92
CA LYS A 169 -16.84 -4.60 4.41
C LYS A 169 -16.74 -4.52 5.93
N ASP A 170 -17.03 -5.61 6.64
CA ASP A 170 -16.91 -5.65 8.11
C ASP A 170 -15.47 -5.42 8.57
N VAL A 171 -14.49 -6.07 7.92
CA VAL A 171 -13.06 -5.84 8.18
C VAL A 171 -12.66 -4.40 7.88
N LEU A 172 -13.14 -3.84 6.76
CA LEU A 172 -12.84 -2.45 6.40
C LEU A 172 -13.44 -1.46 7.42
N LYS A 173 -14.65 -1.75 7.92
CA LYS A 173 -15.31 -0.98 8.97
C LYS A 173 -14.50 -1.02 10.27
N HIS A 174 -14.00 -2.19 10.66
CA HIS A 174 -13.13 -2.34 11.83
C HIS A 174 -11.84 -1.54 11.66
N LEU A 175 -11.18 -1.63 10.51
CA LEU A 175 -9.99 -0.86 10.21
C LEU A 175 -10.22 0.65 10.32
N ASN A 176 -11.30 1.16 9.74
CA ASN A 176 -11.64 2.58 9.83
C ASN A 176 -11.90 3.01 11.28
N LEU A 177 -12.59 2.19 12.07
CA LEU A 177 -12.86 2.45 13.48
C LEU A 177 -11.57 2.50 14.30
N THR A 178 -10.67 1.54 14.10
CA THR A 178 -9.42 1.41 14.85
C THR A 178 -8.42 2.50 14.50
N THR A 179 -8.27 2.85 13.22
CA THR A 179 -7.27 3.84 12.79
C THR A 179 -7.81 5.27 12.70
N GLY A 180 -9.11 5.48 12.89
CA GLY A 180 -9.77 6.78 12.66
C GLY A 180 -9.84 7.17 11.17
N SER A 181 -9.54 6.25 10.26
CA SER A 181 -9.55 6.48 8.81
C SER A 181 -10.96 6.39 8.21
N ARG A 182 -11.09 6.83 6.96
CA ARG A 182 -12.37 6.84 6.21
C ARG A 182 -12.24 6.19 4.83
N TYR A 183 -11.65 4.99 4.78
CA TYR A 183 -11.56 4.24 3.53
C TYR A 183 -12.94 3.81 3.05
N GLN A 184 -13.25 4.08 1.78
CA GLN A 184 -14.52 3.75 1.15
C GLN A 184 -14.57 2.28 0.72
N THR A 185 -15.77 1.72 0.60
CA THR A 185 -16.01 0.37 0.07
C THR A 185 -15.83 0.31 -1.46
N SER A 186 -14.63 0.68 -1.92
CA SER A 186 -14.24 0.65 -3.34
C SER A 186 -13.47 -0.63 -3.66
N LYS A 187 -13.26 -0.89 -4.96
CA LYS A 187 -12.47 -2.03 -5.42
C LYS A 187 -11.07 -2.03 -4.79
N SER A 188 -10.36 -0.89 -4.82
CA SER A 188 -8.99 -0.79 -4.31
C SER A 188 -8.88 -1.01 -2.80
N SER A 189 -9.91 -0.68 -2.03
CA SER A 189 -9.95 -0.91 -0.58
C SER A 189 -10.30 -2.35 -0.20
N LEU A 190 -11.14 -3.02 -0.99
CA LEU A 190 -11.64 -4.37 -0.67
C LEU A 190 -10.84 -5.51 -1.32
N GLU A 191 -10.13 -5.25 -2.41
CA GLU A 191 -9.46 -6.29 -3.21
C GLU A 191 -8.54 -7.19 -2.38
N ASN A 192 -7.62 -6.60 -1.60
CA ASN A 192 -6.70 -7.38 -0.77
C ASN A 192 -7.40 -8.11 0.38
N ILE A 193 -8.43 -7.49 0.97
CA ILE A 193 -9.24 -8.09 2.05
C ILE A 193 -9.97 -9.33 1.53
N ARG A 194 -10.69 -9.19 0.40
CA ARG A 194 -11.38 -10.30 -0.27
C ARG A 194 -10.40 -11.40 -0.65
N ALA A 195 -9.22 -11.05 -1.13
CA ALA A 195 -8.19 -12.04 -1.46
C ALA A 195 -7.77 -12.86 -0.23
N ARG A 196 -7.61 -12.25 0.95
CA ARG A 196 -7.32 -13.00 2.20
C ARG A 196 -8.49 -13.91 2.60
N LEU A 197 -9.72 -13.44 2.48
CA LEU A 197 -10.91 -14.24 2.78
C LEU A 197 -11.05 -15.44 1.82
N LYS A 198 -10.71 -15.27 0.54
CA LYS A 198 -10.65 -16.35 -0.46
C LYS A 198 -9.55 -17.37 -0.16
N GLU A 199 -8.47 -16.96 0.51
CA GLU A 199 -7.42 -17.83 1.02
C GLU A 199 -7.76 -18.51 2.36
N GLN A 200 -9.03 -18.43 2.79
CA GLN A 200 -9.57 -19.06 4.01
C GLN A 200 -9.14 -18.42 5.34
N PHE A 201 -8.54 -17.22 5.30
CA PHE A 201 -8.36 -16.45 6.52
C PHE A 201 -9.70 -15.94 7.06
N THR A 202 -9.83 -15.92 8.38
CA THR A 202 -11.07 -15.52 9.07
C THR A 202 -11.13 -14.01 9.28
N VAL A 203 -12.35 -13.47 9.42
CA VAL A 203 -12.56 -12.04 9.76
C VAL A 203 -11.86 -11.68 11.08
N ALA A 204 -11.85 -12.60 12.04
CA ALA A 204 -11.18 -12.41 13.33
C ALA A 204 -9.66 -12.25 13.18
N GLU A 205 -9.00 -13.05 12.34
CA GLU A 205 -7.56 -12.95 12.06
C GLU A 205 -7.20 -11.64 11.35
N LEU A 206 -8.03 -11.21 10.41
CA LEU A 206 -7.84 -9.94 9.72
C LEU A 206 -7.99 -8.76 10.69
N ASN A 207 -9.02 -8.76 11.53
CA ASN A 207 -9.23 -7.73 12.55
C ASN A 207 -8.10 -7.74 13.60
N LEU A 208 -7.62 -8.92 14.00
CA LEU A 208 -6.49 -9.03 14.92
C LEU A 208 -5.21 -8.42 14.33
N THR A 209 -4.99 -8.62 13.03
CA THR A 209 -3.85 -8.04 12.32
C THR A 209 -3.93 -6.51 12.27
N VAL A 210 -5.14 -5.95 12.08
CA VAL A 210 -5.39 -4.50 12.16
C VAL A 210 -5.04 -3.97 13.54
N ASP A 211 -5.57 -4.60 14.60
CA ASP A 211 -5.32 -4.18 15.99
C ASP A 211 -3.83 -4.17 16.31
N TYR A 212 -3.12 -5.24 15.94
CA TYR A 212 -1.69 -5.39 16.15
C TYR A 212 -0.88 -4.30 15.44
N LEU A 213 -1.15 -4.07 14.15
CA LEU A 213 -0.39 -3.10 13.36
C LEU A 213 -0.71 -1.66 13.75
N HIS A 214 -1.95 -1.37 14.14
CA HIS A 214 -2.30 -0.10 14.75
C HIS A 214 -1.51 0.11 16.05
N ALA A 215 -1.53 -0.84 16.98
CA ALA A 215 -0.76 -0.76 18.22
C ALA A 215 0.76 -0.62 17.97
N LYS A 216 1.26 -1.18 16.86
CA LYS A 216 2.67 -1.11 16.48
C LYS A 216 3.04 0.23 15.86
N TRP A 217 2.21 0.81 15.01
CA TRP A 217 2.62 1.91 14.12
C TRP A 217 1.88 3.23 14.35
N ALA A 218 0.74 3.25 15.04
CA ALA A 218 -0.08 4.46 15.14
C ALA A 218 0.61 5.63 15.86
N ALA A 219 1.54 5.36 16.78
CA ALA A 219 2.29 6.39 17.50
C ALA A 219 3.42 7.03 16.67
N ASP A 220 3.83 6.39 15.58
CA ASP A 220 4.90 6.85 14.70
C ASP A 220 4.26 7.39 13.41
N LEU A 221 4.34 8.70 13.19
CA LEU A 221 3.64 9.38 12.09
C LEU A 221 4.04 8.83 10.71
N ASP A 222 5.32 8.52 10.52
CA ASP A 222 5.83 7.98 9.26
C ASP A 222 5.29 6.56 9.02
N MET A 223 5.18 5.77 10.09
CA MET A 223 4.67 4.40 10.00
C MET A 223 3.15 4.34 9.95
N ALA A 224 2.45 5.28 10.58
CA ALA A 224 0.99 5.37 10.57
C ALA A 224 0.44 5.59 9.15
N GLU A 225 1.21 6.22 8.27
CA GLU A 225 0.88 6.37 6.85
C GLU A 225 0.64 5.00 6.15
N TYR A 226 1.24 3.92 6.66
CA TYR A 226 1.08 2.57 6.11
C TYR A 226 -0.09 1.79 6.71
N LEU A 227 -0.95 2.39 7.54
CA LEU A 227 -2.15 1.74 8.09
C LEU A 227 -3.33 1.78 7.10
N ARG A 228 -3.14 1.20 5.90
CA ARG A 228 -4.13 1.17 4.81
C ARG A 228 -4.52 -0.25 4.42
N PRO A 229 -5.70 -0.49 3.82
CA PRO A 229 -6.11 -1.83 3.41
C PRO A 229 -5.10 -2.52 2.47
N THR A 230 -4.50 -1.77 1.55
CA THR A 230 -3.56 -2.31 0.56
C THR A 230 -2.27 -2.83 1.18
N THR A 231 -1.73 -2.13 2.17
CA THR A 231 -0.46 -2.45 2.84
C THR A 231 -0.64 -3.53 3.90
N LEU A 232 -1.71 -3.45 4.69
CA LEU A 232 -1.99 -4.38 5.79
C LEU A 232 -2.31 -5.79 5.26
N PHE A 233 -3.07 -5.88 4.17
CA PHE A 233 -3.55 -7.15 3.61
C PHE A 233 -2.78 -7.58 2.35
N GLN A 234 -1.59 -7.04 2.12
CA GLN A 234 -0.75 -7.43 0.99
C GLN A 234 -0.36 -8.93 1.10
N PRO A 235 -0.50 -9.74 0.03
CA PRO A 235 -0.30 -11.19 0.11
C PRO A 235 1.07 -11.61 0.65
N THR A 236 2.12 -10.86 0.28
CA THR A 236 3.51 -11.15 0.65
C THR A 236 3.86 -10.79 2.09
N LYS A 237 3.07 -9.94 2.75
CA LYS A 237 3.36 -9.42 4.10
C LYS A 237 2.38 -9.92 5.14
N PHE A 238 1.11 -10.12 4.74
CA PHE A 238 0.03 -10.50 5.62
C PHE A 238 0.33 -11.73 6.51
N PRO A 239 0.90 -12.85 6.00
CA PRO A 239 1.20 -14.00 6.86
C PRO A 239 2.15 -13.68 8.01
N GLY A 240 3.18 -12.87 7.76
CA GLY A 240 4.12 -12.44 8.80
C GLY A 240 3.49 -11.45 9.78
N TYR A 241 2.56 -10.61 9.33
CA TYR A 241 1.79 -9.74 10.22
C TYR A 241 0.84 -10.54 11.11
N LEU A 242 0.14 -11.52 10.56
CA LEU A 242 -0.76 -12.39 11.32
C LEU A 242 0.00 -13.21 12.36
N GLU A 243 1.17 -13.75 12.02
CA GLU A 243 2.02 -14.44 13.00
C GLU A 243 2.44 -13.51 14.16
N GLY A 244 2.85 -12.28 13.83
CA GLY A 244 3.15 -11.25 14.83
C GLY A 244 1.94 -10.89 15.69
N ALA A 245 0.77 -10.79 15.08
CA ALA A 245 -0.49 -10.48 15.73
C ALA A 245 -0.93 -11.60 16.70
N ASN A 246 -0.75 -12.87 16.32
CA ASN A 246 -1.02 -14.02 17.19
C ASN A 246 -0.10 -14.04 18.41
N ARG A 247 1.21 -13.75 18.22
CA ARG A 247 2.14 -13.63 19.35
C ARG A 247 1.78 -12.47 20.27
N TRP A 248 1.44 -11.32 19.69
CA TRP A 248 0.99 -10.14 20.43
C TRP A 248 -0.30 -10.43 21.20
N HIS A 249 -1.24 -11.16 20.61
CA HIS A 249 -2.49 -11.56 21.25
C HIS A 249 -2.26 -12.52 22.41
N GLY A 250 -1.47 -13.59 22.19
CA GLY A 250 -1.11 -14.57 23.23
C GLY A 250 -0.31 -13.96 24.37
N ALA A 251 0.39 -12.85 24.11
CA ALA A 251 1.08 -12.06 25.11
C ALA A 251 0.18 -11.08 25.89
N GLY A 252 -1.15 -11.11 25.66
CA GLY A 252 -2.10 -10.25 26.36
C GLY A 252 -2.22 -8.84 25.77
N ARG A 253 -1.93 -8.67 24.48
CA ARG A 253 -2.08 -7.40 23.73
C ARG A 253 -1.33 -6.22 24.40
N PRO A 254 -0.01 -6.31 24.58
CA PRO A 254 0.76 -5.20 25.15
C PRO A 254 0.62 -3.89 24.36
N THR A 255 0.80 -2.80 25.08
CA THR A 255 0.93 -1.46 24.49
C THR A 255 2.37 -1.20 24.07
N ARG A 256 2.58 -0.41 23.00
CA ARG A 256 3.92 -0.03 22.57
C ARG A 256 4.29 1.32 23.18
N LYS A 257 5.36 1.38 23.99
CA LYS A 257 5.92 2.61 24.57
C LYS A 257 7.41 2.68 24.25
N ASP A 258 7.89 3.82 23.75
CA ASP A 258 9.29 4.05 23.36
C ASP A 258 9.88 2.94 22.47
N GLY A 259 9.05 2.46 21.52
CA GLY A 259 9.42 1.40 20.59
C GLY A 259 9.37 -0.03 21.16
N LYS A 260 9.13 -0.21 22.47
CA LYS A 260 9.08 -1.51 23.16
C LYS A 260 7.65 -1.91 23.54
N TRP A 261 7.39 -3.21 23.63
CA TRP A 261 6.09 -3.72 24.10
C TRP A 261 6.05 -3.76 25.63
N VAL A 262 4.97 -3.26 26.23
CA VAL A 262 4.73 -3.21 27.67
C VAL A 262 3.37 -3.86 27.95
N LYS A 263 3.35 -4.90 28.79
CA LYS A 263 2.14 -5.57 29.27
C LYS A 263 1.26 -4.61 30.08
N ALA A 264 0.00 -4.98 30.26
CA ALA A 264 -0.96 -4.20 31.05
C ALA A 264 -0.54 -4.00 32.54
N ASN A 265 0.28 -4.89 33.10
CA ASN A 265 0.85 -4.76 34.45
C ASN A 265 2.09 -3.85 34.52
N GLY A 266 2.49 -3.20 33.42
CA GLY A 266 3.67 -2.34 33.36
C GLY A 266 4.99 -3.07 33.10
N GLU A 267 4.98 -4.41 33.03
CA GLU A 267 6.17 -5.18 32.70
C GLU A 267 6.49 -5.11 31.20
N LEU A 268 7.76 -4.91 30.86
CA LEU A 268 8.21 -4.99 29.48
C LEU A 268 7.96 -6.41 28.94
N LEU A 269 7.29 -6.53 27.79
CA LEU A 269 7.18 -7.77 27.03
C LEU A 269 8.48 -8.03 26.29
N SER A 270 9.53 -8.25 27.07
CA SER A 270 10.81 -8.66 26.55
C SER A 270 10.92 -10.17 26.66
N GLY A 271 10.86 -10.84 25.51
CA GLY A 271 11.84 -11.89 25.28
C GLY A 271 13.22 -11.26 25.13
N ASP A 272 13.75 -10.64 26.20
CA ASP A 272 14.96 -9.81 26.15
C ASP A 272 16.18 -10.70 25.92
N THR A 273 16.52 -10.94 24.65
CA THR A 273 17.86 -11.40 24.32
C THR A 273 18.89 -10.31 24.60
N THR A 274 18.47 -9.06 24.81
CA THR A 274 19.37 -7.94 25.13
C THR A 274 20.12 -8.15 26.44
N GLU A 275 19.44 -8.63 27.49
CA GLU A 275 20.11 -8.97 28.75
C GLU A 275 21.05 -10.16 28.57
N ARG A 276 20.58 -11.22 27.89
CA ARG A 276 21.35 -12.42 27.58
C ARG A 276 22.62 -12.12 26.79
N ASP A 277 22.51 -11.32 25.73
CA ASP A 277 23.59 -11.03 24.80
C ASP A 277 24.59 -10.04 25.43
N ALA A 278 24.11 -9.07 26.22
CA ALA A 278 24.98 -8.21 27.02
C ALA A 278 25.70 -8.99 28.12
N ALA A 279 25.02 -9.93 28.77
CA ALA A 279 25.60 -10.83 29.77
C ALA A 279 26.64 -11.77 29.13
N TYR A 280 26.38 -12.29 27.93
CA TYR A 280 27.37 -13.10 27.20
C TYR A 280 28.66 -12.32 26.93
N ARG A 281 28.54 -11.07 26.44
CA ARG A 281 29.69 -10.21 26.19
C ARG A 281 30.49 -9.94 27.46
N ARG A 282 29.82 -9.65 28.59
CA ARG A 282 30.48 -9.54 29.90
C ARG A 282 31.17 -10.83 30.30
N PHE A 283 30.49 -11.96 30.13
CA PHE A 283 30.99 -13.28 30.50
C PHE A 283 32.27 -13.68 29.75
N ILE A 284 32.38 -13.34 28.46
CA ILE A 284 33.58 -13.59 27.64
C ILE A 284 34.63 -12.47 27.72
N GLY A 285 34.40 -11.43 28.53
CA GLY A 285 35.34 -10.32 28.74
C GLY A 285 35.31 -9.20 27.69
N SER A 286 34.30 -9.16 26.82
CA SER A 286 34.13 -8.13 25.78
C SER A 286 33.10 -7.04 26.11
N GLY A 287 32.43 -7.12 27.28
CA GLY A 287 31.39 -6.18 27.71
C GLY A 287 31.77 -5.33 28.93
N LEU A 288 31.11 -4.19 29.09
CA LEU A 288 31.28 -3.30 30.25
C LEU A 288 30.86 -3.99 31.56
N PRO A 289 31.61 -3.82 32.66
CA PRO A 289 31.22 -4.34 33.97
C PRO A 289 29.85 -3.82 34.41
N LYS A 290 29.08 -4.67 35.10
CA LYS A 290 27.78 -4.33 35.69
C LYS A 290 27.87 -4.50 37.19
N GLU A 291 27.59 -3.45 37.96
CA GLU A 291 27.77 -3.46 39.42
C GLU A 291 26.87 -4.50 40.11
N ASN A 292 25.61 -4.63 39.68
CA ASN A 292 24.64 -5.57 40.26
C ASN A 292 24.00 -6.43 39.15
N PRO A 293 24.60 -7.59 38.78
CA PRO A 293 24.01 -8.52 37.83
C PRO A 293 22.75 -9.18 38.41
N SER A 294 21.77 -9.47 37.55
CA SER A 294 20.52 -10.13 37.96
C SER A 294 20.79 -11.54 38.49
N GLN A 295 19.89 -12.08 39.33
CA GLN A 295 20.00 -13.44 39.85
C GLN A 295 20.09 -14.48 38.73
N LEU A 296 19.34 -14.27 37.65
CA LEU A 296 19.40 -15.09 36.43
C LEU A 296 20.78 -15.03 35.76
N GLU A 297 21.35 -13.83 35.59
CA GLU A 297 22.68 -13.63 35.00
C GLU A 297 23.79 -14.31 35.83
N GLN A 298 23.69 -14.26 37.16
CA GLN A 298 24.62 -14.92 38.07
C GLN A 298 24.54 -16.46 37.94
N GLN A 299 23.33 -17.02 37.92
CA GLN A 299 23.11 -18.46 37.76
C GLN A 299 23.63 -18.95 36.40
N VAL A 300 23.30 -18.23 35.31
CA VAL A 300 23.75 -18.57 33.96
C VAL A 300 25.27 -18.48 33.85
N SER A 301 25.90 -17.45 34.43
CA SER A 301 27.37 -17.30 34.41
C SER A 301 28.07 -18.44 35.15
N LYS A 302 27.51 -18.90 36.27
CA LYS A 302 28.05 -20.04 37.04
C LYS A 302 27.95 -21.34 36.23
N GLU A 303 26.83 -21.58 35.58
CA GLU A 303 26.60 -22.79 34.77
C GLU A 303 27.39 -22.79 33.46
N ALA A 304 27.52 -21.60 32.83
CA ALA A 304 28.38 -21.37 31.67
C ALA A 304 29.87 -21.61 31.98
N SER A 305 30.33 -21.25 33.19
CA SER A 305 31.69 -21.53 33.64
C SER A 305 31.95 -23.02 33.78
N LYS A 306 31.02 -23.77 34.41
CA LYS A 306 31.12 -25.24 34.52
C LYS A 306 31.12 -25.93 33.16
N SER A 307 30.36 -25.39 32.22
CA SER A 307 30.24 -25.91 30.85
C SER A 307 31.43 -25.55 29.95
N GLY A 308 32.43 -24.82 30.43
CA GLY A 308 33.64 -24.50 29.66
C GLY A 308 33.40 -23.61 28.44
N ILE A 309 32.37 -22.74 28.47
CA ILE A 309 31.97 -21.95 27.28
C ILE A 309 33.10 -21.04 26.78
N ARG A 310 33.95 -20.50 27.66
CA ARG A 310 35.07 -19.62 27.28
C ARG A 310 36.13 -20.29 26.41
N SER A 311 36.29 -21.61 26.52
CA SER A 311 37.26 -22.39 25.73
C SER A 311 36.64 -23.02 24.47
N MET A 312 35.33 -22.87 24.27
CA MET A 312 34.64 -23.41 23.09
C MET A 312 34.80 -22.51 21.86
N ASN A 313 34.65 -23.11 20.68
CA ASN A 313 34.54 -22.35 19.43
C ASN A 313 33.33 -21.39 19.50
N ALA A 314 33.50 -20.15 19.02
CA ALA A 314 32.55 -19.06 19.14
C ALA A 314 31.10 -19.42 18.71
N ASN A 315 30.93 -20.17 17.62
CA ASN A 315 29.60 -20.54 17.13
C ASN A 315 28.89 -21.51 18.10
N PHE A 316 29.63 -22.49 18.61
CA PHE A 316 29.10 -23.46 19.59
C PHE A 316 28.91 -22.82 20.97
N ALA A 317 29.79 -21.90 21.37
CA ALA A 317 29.70 -21.15 22.61
C ALA A 317 28.41 -20.32 22.71
N VAL A 318 28.04 -19.60 21.64
CA VAL A 318 26.80 -18.82 21.57
C VAL A 318 25.56 -19.73 21.65
N GLN A 319 25.57 -20.85 20.92
CA GLN A 319 24.46 -21.80 20.96
C GLN A 319 24.27 -22.40 22.36
N ARG A 320 25.37 -22.80 23.01
CA ARG A 320 25.33 -23.38 24.35
C ARG A 320 24.93 -22.36 25.41
N TRP A 321 25.40 -21.11 25.30
CA TRP A 321 24.97 -20.00 26.15
C TRP A 321 23.46 -19.76 26.07
N ASN A 322 22.90 -19.75 24.86
CA ASN A 322 21.47 -19.55 24.64
C ASN A 322 20.63 -20.68 25.26
N ALA A 323 21.12 -21.93 25.19
CA ALA A 323 20.47 -23.07 25.81
C ALA A 323 20.45 -22.95 27.35
N ILE A 324 21.59 -22.64 27.97
CA ILE A 324 21.70 -22.48 29.43
C ILE A 324 20.84 -21.31 29.91
N TRP A 325 20.83 -20.19 29.20
CA TRP A 325 19.98 -19.05 29.53
C TRP A 325 18.50 -19.44 29.56
N LYS A 326 18.05 -20.25 28.58
CA LYS A 326 16.67 -20.76 28.52
C LYS A 326 16.36 -21.72 29.67
N GLU A 327 17.27 -22.62 30.01
CA GLU A 327 17.09 -23.57 31.12
C GLU A 327 17.02 -22.84 32.47
N CYS A 328 17.91 -21.86 32.71
CA CYS A 328 17.90 -21.06 33.93
C CYS A 328 16.66 -20.15 34.03
N SER A 329 16.22 -19.53 32.94
CA SER A 329 15.03 -18.66 32.97
C SER A 329 13.76 -19.43 33.29
N GLN A 330 13.66 -20.68 32.83
CA GLN A 330 12.56 -21.58 33.16
C GLN A 330 12.55 -21.99 34.63
N ARG A 331 13.72 -22.24 35.24
CA ARG A 331 13.84 -22.57 36.67
C ARG A 331 13.40 -21.41 37.56
N VAL A 332 13.87 -20.20 37.25
CA VAL A 332 13.49 -18.97 37.99
C VAL A 332 11.99 -18.69 37.85
N SER A 333 11.39 -18.97 36.69
CA SER A 333 9.95 -18.79 36.48
C SER A 333 9.11 -19.86 37.18
N GLY A 334 9.64 -21.09 37.32
CA GLY A 334 8.97 -22.20 38.01
C GLY A 334 9.01 -22.08 39.53
N GLU A 335 10.09 -21.55 40.10
CA GLU A 335 10.21 -21.29 41.55
C GLU A 335 9.30 -20.13 42.01
N ALA A 336 8.93 -19.20 41.14
CA ALA A 336 8.01 -18.10 41.47
C ALA A 336 6.52 -18.51 41.45
N ALA A 337 6.20 -19.70 40.94
CA ALA A 337 4.83 -20.21 40.79
C ALA A 337 4.47 -21.35 41.78
N ALA A 338 5.41 -21.72 42.67
CA ALA A 338 5.26 -22.73 43.72
C ALA A 338 5.31 -22.08 45.10
#